data_AF-D6PJY2-F1
#
_entry.id   AF-D6PJY2-F1
#
_cell.length_a   1.000
_cell.length_b   1.000
_cell.length_c   1.000
_cell.angle_alpha   90.00
_cell.angle_beta   90.00
_cell.angle_gamma   90.00
#
_symmetry.space_group_name_H-M   'P 1'
#
loop_
_entity.id
_entity.type
_entity.pdbx_description
1 polymer ?
#
loop_
_entity_poly.entity_id
_entity_poly.type
_entity_poly.pdbx_seq_one_letter_code
_entity_poly.pdbx_strand_id
1 'polypeptide(L)'
;MAYTTINKSSEHFNTKLYTGTGSSNAVTGVNFRPDLVWIKNRVRAEDHAMFDAVRGSSGGYYGKIRSNSTAAQEYDGNGMSAIGSDGFTVLDQDQVNRSGDTYASWNWKANGAGSANTDGTISSTVSANTTSGFSIVKYTGTGSNATVGHGLGAAPKMVIVRRISPGGEWYIHAGQLNDNEKVLVLNTTAANANASTVFNNTAPTSSVFSLGTNGDANGNTYEHIAYCFAEKTGYSKFGSYTGNGSTDGTFVYTGFKPAFVIFKRTNSTGNWQLLDNKRLGYNPENRTFYPNSNIAEQNEDDADLLSNGFKLKSTGGDSNISGGQYIYMAFAEAPLVGSNNVPCTAR
;
A
#
# COMPACT_ATOMS: atom_id res chain seq x y z
N MET A 1 -0.74 13.29 -24.65
CA MET A 1 -1.80 12.37 -24.18
C MET A 1 -1.10 11.19 -23.51
N ALA A 2 -1.39 10.91 -22.24
CA ALA A 2 -0.77 9.80 -21.52
C ALA A 2 -1.51 8.51 -21.86
N TYR A 3 -1.05 7.80 -22.88
CA TYR A 3 -1.56 6.47 -23.21
C TYR A 3 -1.06 5.48 -22.17
N THR A 4 -1.96 4.68 -21.61
CA THR A 4 -1.60 3.56 -20.73
C THR A 4 -1.58 2.25 -21.51
N THR A 5 -0.73 1.31 -21.10
CA THR A 5 -0.81 -0.08 -21.54
C THR A 5 -1.79 -0.90 -20.69
N ILE A 6 -2.29 -0.33 -19.59
CA ILE A 6 -3.23 -0.98 -18.66
C ILE A 6 -4.64 -0.44 -18.93
N ASN A 7 -5.38 -1.12 -19.81
CA ASN A 7 -6.71 -0.68 -20.21
C ASN A 7 -7.77 -0.83 -19.12
N LYS A 8 -7.60 -1.80 -18.22
CA LYS A 8 -8.53 -2.09 -17.13
C LYS A 8 -7.75 -2.17 -15.82
N SER A 9 -7.69 -1.05 -15.12
CA SER A 9 -6.99 -0.95 -13.83
C SER A 9 -7.55 -1.93 -12.80
N SER A 10 -8.85 -2.24 -12.87
CA SER A 10 -9.55 -3.21 -12.01
C SER A 10 -9.06 -4.66 -12.13
N GLU A 11 -8.28 -5.02 -13.16
CA GLU A 11 -7.67 -6.35 -13.29
C GLU A 11 -6.36 -6.49 -12.50
N HIS A 12 -5.87 -5.39 -11.92
CA HIS A 12 -4.60 -5.32 -11.18
C HIS A 12 -4.74 -4.78 -9.75
N PHE A 13 -5.72 -3.91 -9.52
CA PHE A 13 -6.06 -3.37 -8.22
C PHE A 13 -7.57 -3.21 -8.07
N ASN A 14 -8.13 -3.62 -6.94
CA ASN A 14 -9.56 -3.44 -6.67
C ASN A 14 -9.85 -3.26 -5.17
N THR A 15 -10.69 -2.27 -4.86
CA THR A 15 -11.25 -2.06 -3.53
C THR A 15 -12.56 -2.83 -3.40
N LYS A 16 -12.66 -3.69 -2.39
CA LYS A 16 -13.88 -4.47 -2.12
C LYS A 16 -14.42 -4.17 -0.71
N LEU A 17 -15.69 -3.79 -0.65
CA LEU A 17 -16.46 -3.70 0.59
C LEU A 17 -17.22 -4.99 0.85
N TYR A 18 -17.33 -5.38 2.11
CA TYR A 18 -18.11 -6.54 2.54
C TYR A 18 -18.57 -6.38 3.99
N THR A 19 -19.53 -7.22 4.38
CA THR A 19 -20.03 -7.31 5.77
C THR A 19 -19.50 -8.60 6.38
N GLY A 20 -19.00 -8.50 7.61
CA GLY A 20 -18.51 -9.65 8.35
C GLY A 20 -19.64 -10.56 8.81
N THR A 21 -19.36 -11.86 8.89
CA THR A 21 -20.37 -12.89 9.22
C THR A 21 -20.14 -13.55 10.58
N GLY A 22 -18.96 -13.38 11.19
CA GLY A 22 -18.54 -14.11 12.39
C GLY A 22 -18.32 -15.61 12.13
N SER A 23 -18.13 -16.01 10.87
CA SER A 23 -17.91 -17.39 10.44
C SER A 23 -17.14 -17.38 9.11
N SER A 24 -16.83 -18.53 8.52
CA SER A 24 -16.14 -18.57 7.22
C SER A 24 -16.88 -17.71 6.17
N ASN A 25 -16.18 -16.75 5.58
CA ASN A 25 -16.74 -15.78 4.65
C ASN A 25 -15.89 -15.68 3.38
N ALA A 26 -16.43 -16.19 2.27
CA ALA A 26 -15.82 -16.05 0.96
C ALA A 26 -16.16 -14.67 0.38
N VAL A 27 -15.18 -13.76 0.40
CA VAL A 27 -15.29 -12.42 -0.16
C VAL A 27 -14.93 -12.48 -1.65
N THR A 28 -15.97 -12.48 -2.50
CA THR A 28 -15.84 -12.57 -3.96
C THR A 28 -16.08 -11.22 -4.68
N GLY A 29 -15.88 -11.16 -5.99
CA GLY A 29 -16.03 -9.95 -6.80
C GLY A 29 -14.83 -9.00 -6.73
N VAL A 30 -13.65 -9.53 -6.40
CA VAL A 30 -12.36 -8.84 -6.60
C VAL A 30 -11.99 -8.83 -8.09
N ASN A 31 -12.51 -9.80 -8.86
CA ASN A 31 -12.32 -10.06 -10.29
C ASN A 31 -10.91 -10.53 -10.69
N PHE A 32 -10.11 -10.92 -9.71
CA PHE A 32 -8.83 -11.59 -9.89
C PHE A 32 -8.43 -12.30 -8.60
N ARG A 33 -7.42 -13.18 -8.70
CA ARG A 33 -6.72 -13.73 -7.54
C ARG A 33 -5.80 -12.65 -6.95
N PRO A 34 -6.09 -12.09 -5.77
CA PRO A 34 -5.19 -11.11 -5.16
C PRO A 34 -3.91 -11.78 -4.67
N ASP A 35 -2.83 -11.03 -4.58
CA ASP A 35 -1.57 -11.50 -3.99
C ASP A 35 -1.17 -10.68 -2.77
N LEU A 36 -1.70 -9.45 -2.63
CA LEU A 36 -1.73 -8.70 -1.38
C LEU A 36 -3.18 -8.32 -1.08
N VAL A 37 -3.64 -8.67 0.11
CA VAL A 37 -4.96 -8.32 0.65
C VAL A 37 -4.75 -7.50 1.91
N TRP A 38 -5.17 -6.23 1.89
CA TRP A 38 -5.11 -5.34 3.04
C TRP A 38 -6.53 -4.98 3.49
N ILE A 39 -6.91 -5.39 4.69
CA ILE A 39 -8.27 -5.31 5.24
C ILE A 39 -8.30 -4.34 6.41
N LYS A 40 -9.42 -3.61 6.55
CA LYS A 40 -9.73 -2.80 7.71
C LYS A 40 -11.21 -2.85 8.07
N ASN A 41 -11.49 -3.07 9.36
CA ASN A 41 -12.80 -2.85 9.97
C ASN A 41 -13.16 -1.36 9.95
N ARG A 42 -14.33 -1.04 9.42
CA ARG A 42 -14.81 0.34 9.24
C ARG A 42 -15.51 0.91 10.45
N VAL A 43 -16.08 0.07 11.32
CA VAL A 43 -16.97 0.50 12.40
C VAL A 43 -16.36 0.32 13.79
N ARG A 44 -15.20 -0.34 13.90
CA ARG A 44 -14.50 -0.56 15.18
C ARG A 44 -13.03 -0.16 15.13
N ALA A 45 -12.50 0.10 16.33
CA ALA A 45 -11.10 0.37 16.57
C ALA A 45 -10.26 -0.92 16.52
N GLU A 46 -10.18 -1.53 15.34
CA GLU A 46 -9.39 -2.74 15.06
C GLU A 46 -8.17 -2.44 14.19
N ASP A 47 -7.08 -3.15 14.42
CA ASP A 47 -5.89 -3.06 13.57
C ASP A 47 -6.21 -3.42 12.12
N HIS A 48 -5.47 -2.82 11.19
CA HIS A 48 -5.46 -3.26 9.81
C HIS A 48 -4.79 -4.64 9.72
N ALA A 49 -5.34 -5.55 8.90
CA ALA A 49 -4.75 -6.87 8.65
C ALA A 49 -4.25 -6.97 7.21
N MET A 50 -3.02 -7.45 7.02
CA MET A 50 -2.40 -7.62 5.71
C MET A 50 -1.93 -9.06 5.51
N PHE A 51 -2.33 -9.64 4.39
CA PHE A 51 -1.98 -10.99 3.97
C PHE A 51 -1.39 -10.97 2.57
N ASP A 52 -0.46 -11.87 2.27
CA ASP A 52 0.04 -12.04 0.90
C ASP A 52 0.39 -13.47 0.54
N ALA A 53 0.44 -13.71 -0.76
CA ALA A 53 0.68 -15.02 -1.33
C ALA A 53 2.12 -15.54 -1.14
N VAL A 54 3.11 -14.66 -0.91
CA VAL A 54 4.52 -15.03 -0.76
C VAL A 54 4.83 -15.53 0.64
N ARG A 55 4.27 -14.88 1.68
CA ARG A 55 4.27 -15.43 3.04
C ARG A 55 3.46 -16.72 3.09
N GLY A 56 2.39 -16.79 2.30
CA GLY A 56 1.61 -18.00 2.09
C GLY A 56 0.86 -18.48 3.33
N SER A 57 0.44 -19.74 3.30
CA SER A 57 -0.28 -20.38 4.40
C SER A 57 0.60 -21.37 5.17
N SER A 58 0.48 -21.38 6.50
CA SER A 58 1.02 -22.41 7.39
C SER A 58 -0.12 -22.97 8.24
N GLY A 59 -0.23 -24.29 8.36
CA GLY A 59 -1.31 -24.92 9.12
C GLY A 59 -2.74 -24.64 8.60
N GLY A 60 -2.89 -24.23 7.34
CA GLY A 60 -4.18 -23.90 6.73
C GLY A 60 -4.60 -22.42 6.82
N TYR A 61 -3.76 -21.57 7.40
CA TYR A 61 -4.04 -20.15 7.59
C TYR A 61 -2.93 -19.28 7.00
N TYR A 62 -3.27 -18.11 6.50
CA TYR A 62 -2.32 -17.19 5.89
C TYR A 62 -1.63 -16.31 6.92
N GLY A 63 -0.37 -15.97 6.65
CA GLY A 63 0.39 -15.06 7.49
C GLY A 63 -0.22 -13.65 7.56
N LYS A 64 -0.59 -13.21 8.76
CA LYS A 64 -1.11 -11.87 9.06
C LYS A 64 0.00 -10.97 9.60
N ILE A 65 0.06 -9.74 9.10
CA ILE A 65 0.78 -8.62 9.71
C ILE A 65 -0.15 -7.41 9.79
N ARG A 66 0.21 -6.41 10.60
CA ARG A 66 -0.65 -5.25 10.88
C ARG A 66 0.04 -3.94 10.53
N SER A 67 -0.54 -3.10 9.68
CA SER A 67 0.13 -1.89 9.17
C SER A 67 0.46 -0.85 10.24
N ASN A 68 -0.18 -0.94 11.41
CA ASN A 68 -0.04 -0.03 12.55
C ASN A 68 0.66 -0.65 13.77
N SER A 69 1.38 -1.76 13.60
CA SER A 69 2.02 -2.48 14.72
C SER A 69 3.39 -3.02 14.33
N THR A 70 4.25 -3.25 15.32
CA THR A 70 5.54 -3.95 15.22
C THR A 70 5.48 -5.43 15.59
N ALA A 71 4.29 -5.98 15.89
CA ALA A 71 4.13 -7.40 16.24
C ALA A 71 4.70 -8.34 15.15
N ALA A 72 5.12 -9.53 15.54
CA ALA A 72 5.57 -10.55 14.58
C ALA A 72 4.43 -10.96 13.64
N GLN A 73 4.79 -11.58 12.52
CA GLN A 73 3.79 -12.26 11.70
C GLN A 73 3.12 -13.39 12.50
N GLU A 74 1.82 -13.53 12.33
CA GLU A 74 1.00 -14.56 12.97
C GLU A 74 0.31 -15.42 11.91
N TYR A 75 0.23 -16.73 12.15
CA TYR A 75 -0.67 -17.62 11.41
C TYR A 75 -1.84 -17.94 12.34
N ASP A 76 -2.74 -16.98 12.48
CA ASP A 76 -3.90 -17.13 13.33
C ASP A 76 -4.92 -18.08 12.70
N GLY A 77 -5.46 -19.00 13.50
CA GLY A 77 -6.49 -19.95 13.04
C GLY A 77 -7.79 -19.30 12.54
N ASN A 78 -7.90 -17.99 12.67
CA ASN A 78 -9.14 -17.25 12.53
C ASN A 78 -9.04 -16.03 11.58
N GLY A 79 -7.88 -15.72 11.00
CA GLY A 79 -7.72 -14.57 10.12
C GLY A 79 -8.20 -14.86 8.70
N MET A 80 -7.33 -15.49 7.89
CA MET A 80 -7.61 -15.80 6.49
C MET A 80 -7.18 -17.22 6.15
N SER A 81 -8.05 -17.98 5.49
CA SER A 81 -7.81 -19.39 5.13
C SER A 81 -7.47 -19.60 3.66
N ALA A 82 -7.91 -18.70 2.77
CA ALA A 82 -7.71 -18.87 1.34
C ALA A 82 -7.56 -17.56 0.57
N ILE A 83 -6.70 -17.59 -0.45
CA ILE A 83 -6.67 -16.66 -1.57
C ILE A 83 -7.19 -17.41 -2.80
N GLY A 84 -8.38 -17.04 -3.27
CA GLY A 84 -9.10 -17.68 -4.37
C GLY A 84 -8.96 -16.94 -5.70
N SER A 85 -9.47 -17.53 -6.78
CA SER A 85 -9.41 -16.95 -8.13
C SER A 85 -10.17 -15.62 -8.30
N ASP A 86 -11.10 -15.32 -7.40
CA ASP A 86 -11.94 -14.12 -7.40
C ASP A 86 -12.01 -13.47 -5.99
N GLY A 87 -10.91 -13.48 -5.25
CA GLY A 87 -10.83 -12.83 -3.93
C GLY A 87 -10.24 -13.73 -2.86
N PHE A 88 -10.86 -13.77 -1.68
CA PHE A 88 -10.26 -14.41 -0.51
C PHE A 88 -11.33 -14.93 0.47
N THR A 89 -10.93 -15.78 1.40
CA THR A 89 -11.80 -16.31 2.47
C THR A 89 -11.23 -15.95 3.84
N VAL A 90 -11.99 -15.18 4.60
CA VAL A 90 -11.68 -14.81 6.00
C VAL A 90 -12.50 -15.67 6.96
N LEU A 91 -11.99 -15.84 8.18
CA LEU A 91 -12.63 -16.62 9.24
C LEU A 91 -13.08 -15.71 10.39
N ASP A 92 -13.42 -16.26 11.55
CA ASP A 92 -14.03 -15.50 12.65
C ASP A 92 -13.01 -14.69 13.47
N GLN A 93 -12.73 -13.47 13.02
CA GLN A 93 -11.84 -12.55 13.72
C GLN A 93 -12.21 -11.09 13.51
N ASP A 94 -12.14 -10.31 14.59
CA ASP A 94 -12.65 -8.94 14.64
C ASP A 94 -12.01 -7.98 13.62
N GLN A 95 -10.71 -8.16 13.37
CA GLN A 95 -9.94 -7.37 12.40
C GLN A 95 -10.42 -7.57 10.95
N VAL A 96 -11.10 -8.67 10.64
CA VAL A 96 -11.42 -9.04 9.26
C VAL A 96 -12.87 -9.47 9.00
N ASN A 97 -13.66 -9.90 9.98
CA ASN A 97 -14.94 -10.57 9.68
C ASN A 97 -15.92 -10.72 10.87
N ARG A 98 -15.88 -9.84 11.87
CA ARG A 98 -16.86 -9.81 12.95
C ARG A 98 -18.28 -9.72 12.40
N SER A 99 -19.20 -10.50 12.96
CA SER A 99 -20.59 -10.52 12.53
C SER A 99 -21.24 -9.13 12.58
N GLY A 100 -21.80 -8.68 11.45
CA GLY A 100 -22.52 -7.41 11.33
C GLY A 100 -21.63 -6.17 11.13
N ASP A 101 -20.33 -6.25 11.35
CA ASP A 101 -19.41 -5.14 11.08
C ASP A 101 -19.15 -5.01 9.57
N THR A 102 -18.84 -3.79 9.10
CA THR A 102 -18.48 -3.55 7.69
C THR A 102 -16.98 -3.38 7.53
N TYR A 103 -16.47 -3.85 6.39
CA TYR A 103 -15.05 -3.91 6.09
C TYR A 103 -14.74 -3.31 4.72
N ALA A 104 -13.53 -2.81 4.58
CA ALA A 104 -12.92 -2.49 3.30
C ALA A 104 -11.66 -3.33 3.11
N SER A 105 -11.44 -3.78 1.88
CA SER A 105 -10.21 -4.45 1.47
C SER A 105 -9.62 -3.79 0.23
N TRP A 106 -8.32 -3.59 0.22
CA TRP A 106 -7.53 -3.14 -0.92
C TRP A 106 -6.68 -4.32 -1.40
N ASN A 107 -6.88 -4.67 -2.67
CA ASN A 107 -6.40 -5.93 -3.23
C ASN A 107 -5.47 -5.62 -4.39
N TRP A 108 -4.24 -6.13 -4.36
CA TRP A 108 -3.28 -6.01 -5.46
C TRP A 108 -2.96 -7.37 -6.05
N LYS A 109 -2.83 -7.43 -7.38
CA LYS A 109 -2.43 -8.62 -8.13
C LYS A 109 -0.93 -8.61 -8.40
N ALA A 110 -0.24 -9.66 -7.99
CA ALA A 110 1.15 -9.96 -8.31
C ALA A 110 1.19 -11.24 -9.18
N ASN A 111 2.08 -12.18 -8.86
CA ASN A 111 2.27 -13.45 -9.60
C ASN A 111 2.28 -14.67 -8.67
N GLY A 112 1.26 -14.81 -7.81
CA GLY A 112 1.11 -15.99 -6.96
C GLY A 112 2.09 -16.05 -5.79
N ALA A 113 2.46 -17.27 -5.41
CA ALA A 113 3.37 -17.56 -4.29
C ALA A 113 4.82 -17.07 -4.52
N GLY A 114 5.13 -16.58 -5.72
CA GLY A 114 6.45 -16.11 -6.09
C GLY A 114 7.41 -17.23 -6.49
N SER A 115 8.61 -16.83 -6.88
CA SER A 115 9.68 -17.73 -7.30
C SER A 115 11.02 -17.22 -6.79
N ALA A 116 12.02 -18.10 -6.73
CA ALA A 116 13.36 -17.71 -6.33
C ALA A 116 13.92 -16.64 -7.29
N ASN A 117 14.54 -15.61 -6.73
CA ASN A 117 15.26 -14.56 -7.43
C ASN A 117 16.64 -14.42 -6.80
N THR A 118 17.68 -14.37 -7.63
CA THR A 118 19.08 -14.28 -7.24
C THR A 118 19.73 -12.98 -7.69
N ASP A 119 18.93 -11.97 -8.04
CA ASP A 119 19.44 -10.62 -8.29
C ASP A 119 19.82 -9.97 -6.96
N GLY A 120 20.97 -9.30 -6.96
CA GLY A 120 21.52 -8.70 -5.75
C GLY A 120 22.35 -9.67 -4.91
N THR A 121 22.66 -9.28 -3.67
CA THR A 121 23.52 -10.07 -2.78
C THR A 121 22.73 -10.98 -1.83
N ILE A 122 21.42 -10.77 -1.67
CA ILE A 122 20.52 -11.60 -0.89
C ILE A 122 19.52 -12.27 -1.84
N SER A 123 19.54 -13.61 -1.88
CA SER A 123 18.49 -14.38 -2.57
C SER A 123 17.12 -14.15 -1.92
N SER A 124 16.09 -14.04 -2.74
CA SER A 124 14.73 -13.73 -2.29
C SER A 124 13.69 -14.59 -2.99
N THR A 125 12.46 -14.59 -2.45
CA THR A 125 11.27 -15.09 -3.16
C THR A 125 10.46 -13.90 -3.63
N VAL A 126 10.23 -13.80 -4.94
CA VAL A 126 9.62 -12.64 -5.60
C VAL A 126 8.34 -13.04 -6.32
N SER A 127 7.25 -12.33 -6.03
CA SER A 127 6.01 -12.37 -6.80
C SER A 127 5.80 -11.00 -7.41
N ALA A 128 6.01 -10.86 -8.73
CA ALA A 128 6.01 -9.58 -9.41
C ALA A 128 5.01 -9.55 -10.58
N ASN A 129 4.19 -8.50 -10.63
CA ASN A 129 3.40 -8.11 -11.78
C ASN A 129 4.08 -6.91 -12.45
N THR A 130 4.93 -7.20 -13.44
CA THR A 130 5.69 -6.18 -14.18
C THR A 130 4.79 -5.27 -15.02
N THR A 131 3.60 -5.73 -15.40
CA THR A 131 2.58 -4.93 -16.09
C THR A 131 2.10 -3.81 -15.20
N SER A 132 1.59 -4.11 -14.00
CA SER A 132 1.08 -3.11 -13.04
C SER A 132 2.16 -2.42 -12.20
N GLY A 133 3.39 -2.94 -12.21
CA GLY A 133 4.49 -2.38 -11.43
C GLY A 133 4.40 -2.71 -9.94
N PHE A 134 3.86 -3.87 -9.55
CA PHE A 134 3.76 -4.28 -8.15
C PHE A 134 4.54 -5.58 -7.88
N SER A 135 5.28 -5.63 -6.78
CA SER A 135 6.05 -6.81 -6.38
C SER A 135 6.00 -7.03 -4.87
N ILE A 136 5.99 -8.31 -4.48
CA ILE A 136 6.10 -8.80 -3.11
C ILE A 136 7.40 -9.60 -3.02
N VAL A 137 8.27 -9.26 -2.06
CA VAL A 137 9.61 -9.82 -1.94
C VAL A 137 9.84 -10.32 -0.52
N LYS A 138 10.07 -11.61 -0.33
CA LYS A 138 10.47 -12.19 0.96
C LYS A 138 11.96 -12.52 0.94
N TYR A 139 12.69 -12.13 1.99
CA TYR A 139 14.13 -12.38 2.11
C TYR A 139 14.57 -12.53 3.57
N THR A 140 15.76 -13.09 3.76
CA THR A 140 16.43 -13.17 5.06
C THR A 140 17.58 -12.17 5.10
N GLY A 141 17.58 -11.28 6.09
CA GLY A 141 18.57 -10.21 6.20
C GLY A 141 19.95 -10.72 6.64
N THR A 142 20.99 -9.92 6.37
CA THR A 142 22.40 -10.27 6.64
C THR A 142 23.05 -9.37 7.69
N GLY A 143 22.39 -8.28 8.11
CA GLY A 143 22.95 -7.27 9.00
C GLY A 143 24.08 -6.43 8.36
N SER A 144 24.35 -6.60 7.07
CA SER A 144 25.42 -5.95 6.32
C SER A 144 24.85 -5.29 5.07
N ASN A 145 25.53 -4.26 4.53
CA ASN A 145 25.11 -3.62 3.29
C ASN A 145 24.86 -4.66 2.19
N ALA A 146 23.67 -4.60 1.59
CA ALA A 146 23.19 -5.64 0.69
C ALA A 146 22.22 -5.09 -0.35
N THR A 147 21.90 -5.92 -1.34
CA THR A 147 20.86 -5.65 -2.34
C THR A 147 19.93 -6.86 -2.46
N VAL A 148 18.65 -6.59 -2.72
CA VAL A 148 17.62 -7.63 -2.87
C VAL A 148 16.89 -7.41 -4.19
N GLY A 149 16.75 -8.47 -4.98
CA GLY A 149 16.00 -8.47 -6.23
C GLY A 149 14.50 -8.26 -6.01
N HIS A 150 13.86 -7.42 -6.86
CA HIS A 150 12.41 -7.17 -6.79
C HIS A 150 11.65 -7.57 -8.06
N GLY A 151 12.34 -7.96 -9.14
CA GLY A 151 11.74 -8.55 -10.34
C GLY A 151 10.82 -7.66 -11.18
N LEU A 152 10.86 -6.33 -11.03
CA LEU A 152 9.93 -5.42 -11.73
C LEU A 152 10.41 -5.00 -13.12
N GLY A 153 11.71 -5.11 -13.42
CA GLY A 153 12.31 -4.60 -14.65
C GLY A 153 12.27 -3.08 -14.79
N ALA A 154 11.86 -2.36 -13.73
CA ALA A 154 11.79 -0.92 -13.64
C ALA A 154 12.00 -0.49 -12.18
N ALA A 155 12.62 0.67 -11.98
CA ALA A 155 12.94 1.17 -10.65
C ALA A 155 11.65 1.48 -9.85
N PRO A 156 11.45 0.86 -8.68
CA PRO A 156 10.39 1.23 -7.76
C PRO A 156 10.45 2.70 -7.38
N LYS A 157 9.30 3.36 -7.33
CA LYS A 157 9.13 4.71 -6.77
C LYS A 157 8.83 4.68 -5.27
N MET A 158 8.40 3.54 -4.76
CA MET A 158 8.21 3.28 -3.33
C MET A 158 8.59 1.84 -3.01
N VAL A 159 9.33 1.63 -1.93
CA VAL A 159 9.63 0.30 -1.37
C VAL A 159 9.28 0.35 0.11
N ILE A 160 8.38 -0.54 0.53
CA ILE A 160 7.98 -0.70 1.92
C ILE A 160 8.59 -1.99 2.42
N VAL A 161 9.41 -1.94 3.47
CA VAL A 161 10.07 -3.09 4.08
C VAL A 161 9.55 -3.27 5.50
N ARG A 162 9.33 -4.51 5.90
CA ARG A 162 9.07 -4.87 7.29
C ARG A 162 9.77 -6.16 7.68
N ARG A 163 10.39 -6.16 8.85
CA ARG A 163 10.77 -7.40 9.55
C ARG A 163 9.54 -8.13 10.08
N ILE A 164 9.43 -9.42 9.75
CA ILE A 164 8.28 -10.27 10.10
C ILE A 164 8.63 -11.33 11.16
N SER A 165 9.92 -11.65 11.34
CA SER A 165 10.41 -12.58 12.36
C SER A 165 11.80 -12.18 12.88
N PRO A 166 11.91 -11.70 14.15
CA PRO A 166 10.80 -11.23 14.99
C PRO A 166 10.13 -9.99 14.39
N GLY A 167 9.00 -9.54 14.93
CA GLY A 167 8.33 -8.33 14.43
C GLY A 167 9.20 -7.07 14.52
N GLY A 168 8.97 -6.10 13.65
CA GLY A 168 9.70 -4.82 13.62
C GLY A 168 8.93 -3.72 12.88
N GLU A 169 9.57 -2.56 12.77
CA GLU A 169 9.03 -1.35 12.14
C GLU A 169 8.83 -1.50 10.61
N TRP A 170 8.00 -0.62 10.04
CA TRP A 170 7.75 -0.55 8.60
C TRP A 170 8.51 0.59 7.95
N TYR A 171 9.70 0.34 7.43
CA TYR A 171 10.47 1.37 6.75
C TYR A 171 10.05 1.56 5.30
N ILE A 172 9.97 2.82 4.88
CA ILE A 172 9.57 3.19 3.52
C ILE A 172 10.68 4.02 2.88
N HIS A 173 11.18 3.52 1.75
CA HIS A 173 11.87 4.32 0.77
C HIS A 173 10.83 4.95 -0.17
N ALA A 174 10.89 6.26 -0.35
CA ALA A 174 9.99 6.99 -1.24
C ALA A 174 10.80 7.97 -2.10
N GLY A 175 10.87 7.72 -3.41
CA GLY A 175 11.67 8.54 -4.33
C GLY A 175 11.22 10.01 -4.40
N GLN A 176 10.01 10.31 -3.93
CA GLN A 176 9.40 11.64 -3.89
C GLN A 176 10.02 12.54 -2.81
N LEU A 177 10.82 11.98 -1.91
CA LEU A 177 11.59 12.73 -0.91
C LEU A 177 12.83 13.40 -1.53
N ASN A 178 13.21 13.03 -2.76
CA ASN A 178 14.38 13.52 -3.51
C ASN A 178 15.70 13.40 -2.73
N ASP A 179 15.78 12.42 -1.83
CA ASP A 179 16.93 12.12 -0.97
C ASP A 179 16.81 10.67 -0.54
N ASN A 180 17.80 9.85 -0.90
CA ASN A 180 17.77 8.41 -0.63
C ASN A 180 18.16 8.06 0.81
N GLU A 181 18.67 9.01 1.58
CA GLU A 181 18.91 8.83 3.01
C GLU A 181 17.61 8.94 3.80
N LYS A 182 16.59 9.62 3.25
CA LYS A 182 15.33 9.82 3.95
C LYS A 182 14.44 8.60 3.91
N VAL A 183 13.86 8.30 5.07
CA VAL A 183 12.86 7.25 5.25
C VAL A 183 11.60 7.80 5.89
N LEU A 184 10.50 7.08 5.67
CA LEU A 184 9.28 7.19 6.47
C LEU A 184 9.03 5.88 7.20
N VAL A 185 8.23 5.93 8.27
CA VAL A 185 7.84 4.73 9.03
C VAL A 185 6.32 4.59 9.01
N LEU A 186 5.79 3.54 8.37
CA LEU A 186 4.36 3.40 8.08
C LEU A 186 3.51 3.42 9.35
N ASN A 187 3.92 2.71 10.40
CA ASN A 187 3.14 2.55 11.63
C ASN A 187 3.32 3.69 12.64
N THR A 188 3.74 4.87 12.18
CA THR A 188 3.96 6.05 13.04
C THR A 188 3.39 7.31 12.40
N THR A 189 3.29 8.37 13.20
CA THR A 189 2.99 9.73 12.73
C THR A 189 4.25 10.54 12.38
N ALA A 190 5.45 9.96 12.52
CA ALA A 190 6.71 10.68 12.40
C ALA A 190 6.87 11.37 11.03
N ALA A 191 7.60 12.48 11.03
CA ALA A 191 8.11 13.10 9.81
C ALA A 191 9.13 12.17 9.11
N ASN A 192 9.59 12.56 7.92
CA ASN A 192 10.76 11.87 7.34
C ASN A 192 12.00 12.10 8.21
N ALA A 193 12.91 11.13 8.22
CA ALA A 193 14.16 11.18 8.95
C ALA A 193 15.32 10.66 8.08
N ASN A 194 16.51 11.19 8.31
CA ASN A 194 17.73 10.67 7.69
C ASN A 194 18.14 9.37 8.37
N ALA A 195 18.14 8.27 7.62
CA ALA A 195 18.47 6.94 8.12
C ALA A 195 19.15 6.10 7.02
N SER A 196 20.39 6.46 6.69
CA SER A 196 21.20 5.75 5.67
C SER A 196 21.41 4.27 5.99
N THR A 197 21.32 3.85 7.25
CA THR A 197 21.42 2.43 7.64
C THR A 197 20.22 1.59 7.18
N VAL A 198 19.13 2.18 6.70
CA VAL A 198 17.94 1.44 6.23
C VAL A 198 18.09 1.05 4.76
N PHE A 199 18.17 2.03 3.84
CA PHE A 199 18.25 1.80 2.38
C PHE A 199 19.63 2.14 1.78
N ASN A 200 20.66 2.25 2.62
CA ASN A 200 22.05 2.50 2.21
C ASN A 200 22.24 3.75 1.34
N ASN A 201 21.44 4.80 1.54
CA ASN A 201 21.45 6.04 0.75
C ASN A 201 21.52 5.79 -0.78
N THR A 202 20.86 4.74 -1.27
CA THR A 202 20.97 4.30 -2.66
C THR A 202 19.58 4.11 -3.25
N ALA A 203 19.30 4.79 -4.37
CA ALA A 203 18.04 4.62 -5.09
C ALA A 203 17.90 3.20 -5.65
N PRO A 204 16.69 2.61 -5.64
CA PRO A 204 16.42 1.35 -6.34
C PRO A 204 16.74 1.43 -7.83
N THR A 205 17.23 0.34 -8.39
CA THR A 205 17.46 0.16 -9.84
C THR A 205 16.30 -0.60 -10.48
N SER A 206 16.41 -0.97 -11.75
CA SER A 206 15.39 -1.80 -12.42
C SER A 206 15.32 -3.24 -11.90
N SER A 207 16.33 -3.72 -11.17
CA SER A 207 16.41 -5.10 -10.69
C SER A 207 16.46 -5.22 -9.17
N VAL A 208 17.11 -4.28 -8.46
CA VAL A 208 17.35 -4.39 -7.01
C VAL A 208 17.02 -3.12 -6.25
N PHE A 209 16.68 -3.27 -4.97
CA PHE A 209 16.77 -2.18 -3.98
C PHE A 209 17.93 -2.47 -3.00
N SER A 210 18.48 -1.40 -2.43
CA SER A 210 19.61 -1.48 -1.51
C SER A 210 19.15 -1.44 -0.06
N LEU A 211 19.87 -2.14 0.81
CA LEU A 211 19.67 -2.21 2.24
C LEU A 211 20.97 -1.89 2.98
N GLY A 212 20.88 -1.16 4.08
CA GLY A 212 21.99 -0.95 5.01
C GLY A 212 22.00 -2.00 6.13
N THR A 213 22.49 -1.61 7.31
CA THR A 213 22.65 -2.49 8.48
C THR A 213 21.50 -2.45 9.49
N ASN A 214 20.43 -1.69 9.23
CA ASN A 214 19.31 -1.54 10.15
C ASN A 214 18.61 -2.89 10.42
N GLY A 215 18.42 -3.22 11.70
CA GLY A 215 17.89 -4.52 12.12
C GLY A 215 16.44 -4.81 11.72
N ASP A 216 15.63 -3.79 11.44
CA ASP A 216 14.22 -3.93 11.06
C ASP A 216 14.02 -3.93 9.53
N ALA A 217 15.06 -3.59 8.77
CA ALA A 217 15.06 -3.67 7.31
C ALA A 217 15.99 -4.79 6.77
N ASN A 218 17.03 -5.15 7.51
CA ASN A 218 18.05 -6.11 7.08
C ASN A 218 18.74 -6.79 8.27
N GLY A 219 18.02 -7.06 9.37
CA GLY A 219 18.62 -7.75 10.52
C GLY A 219 19.15 -9.14 10.14
N ASN A 220 20.35 -9.47 10.61
CA ASN A 220 20.97 -10.76 10.33
C ASN A 220 20.07 -11.91 10.78
N THR A 221 19.91 -12.92 9.92
CA THR A 221 19.06 -14.11 10.10
C THR A 221 17.55 -13.86 10.24
N TYR A 222 17.10 -12.60 10.24
CA TYR A 222 15.70 -12.25 10.37
C TYR A 222 14.97 -12.26 9.02
N GLU A 223 13.73 -12.72 9.02
CA GLU A 223 12.88 -12.71 7.83
C GLU A 223 12.19 -11.36 7.66
N HIS A 224 12.13 -10.89 6.41
CA HIS A 224 11.54 -9.63 6.02
C HIS A 224 10.59 -9.84 4.83
N ILE A 225 9.60 -8.96 4.73
CA ILE A 225 8.73 -8.80 3.56
C ILE A 225 8.89 -7.38 3.02
N ALA A 226 8.94 -7.24 1.70
CA ALA A 226 8.92 -5.96 1.04
C ALA A 226 7.82 -5.88 -0.03
N TYR A 227 7.21 -4.70 -0.14
CA TYR A 227 6.25 -4.35 -1.17
C TYR A 227 6.85 -3.24 -2.03
N CYS A 228 7.11 -3.54 -3.31
CA CYS A 228 7.76 -2.63 -4.24
C CYS A 228 6.74 -2.14 -5.28
N PHE A 229 6.74 -0.83 -5.53
CA PHE A 229 5.82 -0.20 -6.48
C PHE A 229 6.58 0.65 -7.49
N ALA A 230 6.57 0.24 -8.76
CA ALA A 230 7.03 1.03 -9.89
C ALA A 230 5.87 1.82 -10.51
N GLU A 231 6.11 3.08 -10.85
CA GLU A 231 5.11 3.93 -11.48
C GLU A 231 4.76 3.43 -12.89
N LYS A 232 3.47 3.42 -13.22
CA LYS A 232 2.95 3.09 -14.55
C LYS A 232 2.03 4.18 -15.03
N THR A 233 2.39 4.81 -16.14
CA THR A 233 1.63 5.89 -16.77
C THR A 233 0.15 5.51 -16.95
N GLY A 234 -0.74 6.37 -16.44
CA GLY A 234 -2.20 6.18 -16.52
C GLY A 234 -2.77 5.11 -15.58
N TYR A 235 -1.94 4.47 -14.74
CA TYR A 235 -2.39 3.46 -13.76
C TYR A 235 -1.96 3.77 -12.34
N SER A 236 -0.68 4.07 -12.11
CA SER A 236 -0.16 4.41 -10.78
C SER A 236 0.65 5.69 -10.85
N LYS A 237 0.59 6.51 -9.79
CA LYS A 237 1.34 7.77 -9.69
C LYS A 237 1.90 7.93 -8.29
N PHE A 238 3.17 8.33 -8.21
CA PHE A 238 3.85 8.60 -6.96
C PHE A 238 4.48 9.99 -7.04
N GLY A 239 4.03 10.90 -6.20
CA GLY A 239 4.48 12.29 -6.24
C GLY A 239 4.46 12.97 -4.88
N SER A 240 4.70 14.26 -4.88
CA SER A 240 4.58 15.12 -3.72
C SER A 240 3.71 16.34 -4.03
N TYR A 241 3.22 17.00 -2.97
CA TYR A 241 2.53 18.27 -3.08
C TYR A 241 2.78 19.13 -1.84
N THR A 242 2.57 20.44 -1.99
CA THR A 242 2.61 21.41 -0.90
C THR A 242 1.19 21.76 -0.49
N GLY A 243 0.90 21.69 0.80
CA GLY A 243 -0.38 22.14 1.35
C GLY A 243 -0.51 23.66 1.30
N ASN A 244 -1.73 24.15 1.06
CA ASN A 244 -2.01 25.58 0.93
C ASN A 244 -2.85 26.15 2.10
N GLY A 245 -3.29 25.31 3.03
CA GLY A 245 -4.10 25.71 4.19
C GLY A 245 -5.50 26.22 3.85
N SER A 246 -6.06 25.82 2.71
CA SER A 246 -7.38 26.26 2.22
C SER A 246 -8.30 25.05 1.94
N THR A 247 -9.60 25.22 2.15
CA THR A 247 -10.63 24.24 1.74
C THR A 247 -10.88 24.23 0.23
N ASP A 248 -10.39 25.25 -0.49
CA ASP A 248 -10.06 25.17 -1.91
C ASP A 248 -8.58 24.79 -2.04
N GLY A 249 -8.29 23.54 -1.67
CA GLY A 249 -6.94 23.07 -1.41
C GLY A 249 -6.08 22.87 -2.65
N THR A 250 -4.88 22.32 -2.47
CA THR A 250 -4.03 21.98 -3.62
C THR A 250 -4.73 20.95 -4.52
N PHE A 251 -4.70 21.16 -5.84
CA PHE A 251 -5.09 20.13 -6.81
C PHE A 251 -3.86 19.33 -7.22
N VAL A 252 -3.97 18.01 -7.18
CA VAL A 252 -2.91 17.07 -7.54
C VAL A 252 -3.34 16.27 -8.76
N TYR A 253 -2.70 16.54 -9.89
CA TYR A 253 -2.93 15.83 -11.14
C TYR A 253 -2.21 14.47 -11.14
N THR A 254 -2.96 13.39 -11.30
CA THR A 254 -2.41 12.01 -11.37
C THR A 254 -2.34 11.49 -12.80
N GLY A 255 -3.09 12.08 -13.73
CA GLY A 255 -3.21 11.61 -15.11
C GLY A 255 -4.21 10.46 -15.31
N PHE A 256 -5.03 10.16 -14.30
CA PHE A 256 -6.09 9.15 -14.32
C PHE A 256 -7.15 9.46 -13.25
N LYS A 257 -8.31 8.83 -13.32
CA LYS A 257 -9.31 8.90 -12.24
C LYS A 257 -8.88 7.98 -11.10
N PRO A 258 -8.57 8.46 -9.88
CA PRO A 258 -8.06 7.59 -8.83
C PRO A 258 -9.15 6.68 -8.24
N ALA A 259 -8.82 5.39 -8.07
CA ALA A 259 -9.59 4.46 -7.23
C ALA A 259 -9.11 4.47 -5.78
N PHE A 260 -7.84 4.80 -5.56
CA PHE A 260 -7.18 4.77 -4.26
C PHE A 260 -6.14 5.87 -4.21
N VAL A 261 -6.07 6.58 -3.08
CA VAL A 261 -5.01 7.55 -2.77
C VAL A 261 -4.62 7.37 -1.30
N ILE A 262 -3.32 7.26 -1.04
CA ILE A 262 -2.74 7.43 0.29
C ILE A 262 -1.73 8.57 0.24
N PHE A 263 -1.74 9.43 1.24
CA PHE A 263 -0.74 10.48 1.39
C PHE A 263 -0.28 10.64 2.83
N LYS A 264 0.88 11.28 2.99
CA LYS A 264 1.55 11.43 4.29
C LYS A 264 2.32 12.73 4.35
N ARG A 265 2.14 13.47 5.45
CA ARG A 265 2.99 14.61 5.78
C ARG A 265 4.41 14.17 6.04
N THR A 266 5.37 14.83 5.42
CA THR A 266 6.78 14.46 5.50
C THR A 266 7.62 15.46 6.27
N ASN A 267 7.24 16.73 6.35
CA ASN A 267 8.03 17.77 7.03
C ASN A 267 7.61 18.06 8.48
N SER A 268 6.67 17.30 9.04
CA SER A 268 6.28 17.35 10.45
C SER A 268 5.50 16.08 10.80
N THR A 269 5.09 15.96 12.06
CA THR A 269 4.21 14.88 12.48
C THR A 269 2.83 14.98 11.81
N GLY A 270 2.25 13.82 11.53
CA GLY A 270 0.90 13.69 11.00
C GLY A 270 0.59 12.26 10.58
N ASN A 271 -0.69 11.86 10.60
CA ASN A 271 -1.09 10.52 10.20
C ASN A 271 -0.94 10.30 8.69
N TRP A 272 -0.89 9.02 8.30
CA TRP A 272 -1.17 8.63 6.92
C TRP A 272 -2.66 8.76 6.68
N GLN A 273 -3.10 9.28 5.55
CA GLN A 273 -4.53 9.35 5.20
C GLN A 273 -4.78 8.56 3.92
N LEU A 274 -5.76 7.65 3.96
CA LEU A 274 -6.10 6.71 2.90
C LEU A 274 -7.56 6.86 2.48
N LEU A 275 -7.77 7.26 1.22
CA LEU A 275 -9.08 7.43 0.59
C LEU A 275 -9.24 6.45 -0.59
N ASP A 276 -10.48 6.07 -0.88
CA ASP A 276 -10.81 5.33 -2.12
C ASP A 276 -12.19 5.70 -2.65
N ASN A 277 -12.45 5.28 -3.88
CA ASN A 277 -13.67 5.60 -4.60
C ASN A 277 -14.88 4.70 -4.27
N LYS A 278 -14.78 3.79 -3.29
CA LYS A 278 -15.86 2.88 -2.89
C LYS A 278 -16.45 3.21 -1.53
N ARG A 279 -15.67 3.76 -0.59
CA ARG A 279 -16.11 4.18 0.74
C ARG A 279 -16.73 5.59 0.78
N LEU A 280 -17.24 6.06 -0.35
CA LEU A 280 -17.76 7.42 -0.47
C LEU A 280 -18.99 7.60 0.43
N GLY A 281 -18.91 8.53 1.38
CA GLY A 281 -20.07 9.30 1.77
C GLY A 281 -20.41 10.19 0.57
N TYR A 282 -21.69 10.30 0.21
CA TYR A 282 -22.06 11.16 -0.90
C TYR A 282 -21.56 12.59 -0.62
N ASN A 283 -20.93 13.23 -1.62
CA ASN A 283 -20.31 14.57 -1.55
C ASN A 283 -21.06 15.47 -0.54
N PRO A 284 -20.38 15.93 0.53
CA PRO A 284 -18.92 16.20 0.57
C PRO A 284 -17.99 15.21 1.28
N GLU A 285 -18.42 14.04 1.75
CA GLU A 285 -17.59 13.30 2.74
C GLU A 285 -16.85 12.07 2.17
N ASN A 286 -15.59 12.24 1.72
CA ASN A 286 -14.71 11.10 1.44
C ASN A 286 -14.05 10.59 2.71
N ARG A 287 -14.60 9.51 3.25
CA ARG A 287 -14.16 8.91 4.51
C ARG A 287 -12.68 8.51 4.50
N THR A 288 -12.01 8.78 5.61
CA THR A 288 -10.56 8.60 5.76
C THR A 288 -10.25 7.44 6.70
N PHE A 289 -9.18 6.72 6.39
CA PHE A 289 -8.53 5.81 7.33
C PHE A 289 -7.06 6.16 7.51
N TYR A 290 -6.52 5.73 8.65
CA TYR A 290 -5.12 5.89 8.97
C TYR A 290 -4.43 4.52 9.04
N PRO A 291 -3.65 4.14 8.01
CA PRO A 291 -2.81 2.94 8.01
C PRO A 291 -1.95 2.72 9.25
N ASN A 292 -1.62 3.79 9.96
CA ASN A 292 -0.81 3.80 11.17
C ASN A 292 -1.62 3.79 12.48
N SER A 293 -2.94 3.58 12.42
CA SER A 293 -3.83 3.57 13.58
C SER A 293 -4.79 2.38 13.53
N ASN A 294 -5.36 2.04 14.68
CA ASN A 294 -6.45 1.08 14.78
C ASN A 294 -7.84 1.74 14.71
N ILE A 295 -7.92 3.07 14.76
CA ILE A 295 -9.20 3.78 14.83
C ILE A 295 -10.15 3.38 13.69
N ALA A 296 -11.46 3.43 13.96
CA ALA A 296 -12.49 3.19 12.96
C ALA A 296 -12.42 4.23 11.81
N GLU A 297 -13.20 4.00 10.75
CA GLU A 297 -13.33 4.94 9.63
C GLU A 297 -13.70 6.35 10.14
N GLN A 298 -12.96 7.38 9.72
CA GLN A 298 -13.21 8.76 10.11
C GLN A 298 -14.10 9.47 9.10
N ASN A 299 -14.92 10.39 9.60
CA ASN A 299 -15.76 11.25 8.77
C ASN A 299 -15.05 12.59 8.53
N GLU A 300 -14.05 12.56 7.65
CA GLU A 300 -13.20 13.70 7.30
C GLU A 300 -13.41 14.08 5.83
N ASP A 301 -13.36 15.37 5.51
CA ASP A 301 -13.39 15.88 4.13
C ASP A 301 -11.98 16.33 3.73
N ASP A 302 -11.07 15.35 3.61
CA ASP A 302 -9.66 15.65 3.31
C ASP A 302 -9.44 15.96 1.83
N ALA A 303 -10.09 15.22 0.94
CA ALA A 303 -9.88 15.36 -0.49
C ALA A 303 -11.04 14.81 -1.34
N ASP A 304 -11.33 15.46 -2.45
CA ASP A 304 -12.18 14.96 -3.53
C ASP A 304 -11.37 14.13 -4.55
N LEU A 305 -11.84 12.92 -4.88
CA LEU A 305 -11.30 12.13 -5.98
C LEU A 305 -11.98 12.52 -7.30
N LEU A 306 -11.21 13.17 -8.18
CA LEU A 306 -11.66 13.74 -9.46
C LEU A 306 -11.33 12.82 -10.64
N SER A 307 -11.75 13.21 -11.85
CA SER A 307 -11.53 12.42 -13.08
C SER A 307 -10.06 12.27 -13.49
N ASN A 308 -9.16 13.09 -12.95
CA ASN A 308 -7.78 13.20 -13.39
C ASN A 308 -6.77 13.42 -12.24
N GLY A 309 -7.22 13.27 -11.01
CA GLY A 309 -6.46 13.65 -9.84
C GLY A 309 -7.30 13.66 -8.57
N PHE A 310 -6.80 14.37 -7.57
CA PHE A 310 -7.53 14.64 -6.35
C PHE A 310 -7.32 16.09 -5.93
N LYS A 311 -8.30 16.65 -5.23
CA LYS A 311 -8.30 18.04 -4.75
C LYS A 311 -8.42 18.03 -3.25
N LEU A 312 -7.48 18.64 -2.53
CA LEU A 312 -7.56 18.76 -1.09
C LEU A 312 -8.74 19.68 -0.70
N LYS A 313 -9.46 19.31 0.35
CA LYS A 313 -10.68 19.99 0.84
C LYS A 313 -10.59 20.41 2.30
N SER A 314 -9.54 20.00 3.00
CA SER A 314 -9.27 20.37 4.38
C SER A 314 -8.19 21.45 4.51
N THR A 315 -8.05 22.00 5.71
CA THR A 315 -6.89 22.80 6.14
C THR A 315 -6.03 22.02 7.16
N GLY A 316 -6.25 20.70 7.27
CA GLY A 316 -5.71 19.86 8.33
C GLY A 316 -4.20 19.65 8.25
N GLY A 317 -3.57 19.43 9.40
CA GLY A 317 -2.14 19.11 9.49
C GLY A 317 -1.76 17.86 8.69
N ASP A 318 -2.64 16.86 8.68
CA ASP A 318 -2.38 15.55 8.07
C ASP A 318 -2.52 15.55 6.53
N SER A 319 -3.20 16.56 5.97
CA SER A 319 -3.53 16.63 4.54
C SER A 319 -3.07 17.88 3.81
N ASN A 320 -3.22 19.09 4.37
CA ASN A 320 -3.14 20.31 3.56
C ASN A 320 -2.75 21.61 4.32
N ILE A 321 -2.08 21.54 5.47
CA ILE A 321 -1.65 22.78 6.17
C ILE A 321 -0.71 23.61 5.28
N SER A 322 -0.81 24.95 5.37
CA SER A 322 0.02 25.86 4.56
C SER A 322 1.51 25.58 4.73
N GLY A 323 2.21 25.35 3.62
CA GLY A 323 3.65 25.02 3.60
C GLY A 323 3.97 23.58 4.03
N GLY A 324 2.98 22.78 4.43
CA GLY A 324 3.13 21.35 4.68
C GLY A 324 3.63 20.63 3.41
N GLN A 325 4.55 19.69 3.57
CA GLN A 325 5.06 18.86 2.47
C GLN A 325 4.50 17.46 2.62
N TYR A 326 4.00 16.90 1.53
CA TYR A 326 3.32 15.61 1.51
C TYR A 326 3.82 14.76 0.36
N ILE A 327 3.91 13.45 0.57
CA ILE A 327 4.04 12.47 -0.52
C ILE A 327 2.72 11.74 -0.70
N TYR A 328 2.49 11.20 -1.90
CA TYR A 328 1.32 10.38 -2.18
C TYR A 328 1.65 9.17 -3.08
N MET A 329 0.81 8.14 -2.94
CA MET A 329 0.69 7.01 -3.86
C MET A 329 -0.78 6.90 -4.29
N ALA A 330 -1.03 6.83 -5.60
CA ALA A 330 -2.36 6.70 -6.17
C ALA A 330 -2.44 5.57 -7.20
N PHE A 331 -3.58 4.89 -7.27
CA PHE A 331 -3.92 3.87 -8.27
C PHE A 331 -5.22 4.22 -8.99
N ALA A 332 -5.29 3.91 -10.27
CA ALA A 332 -6.38 4.28 -11.16
C ALA A 332 -7.62 3.39 -10.97
N GLU A 333 -8.79 4.00 -11.08
CA GLU A 333 -10.04 3.36 -11.47
C GLU A 333 -10.07 3.16 -12.98
N ALA A 334 -9.70 4.22 -13.72
CA ALA A 334 -9.64 4.26 -15.17
C ALA A 334 -8.60 5.28 -15.64
N PRO A 335 -7.90 5.02 -16.76
CA PRO A 335 -7.02 6.01 -17.38
C PRO A 335 -7.83 7.16 -17.97
N LEU A 336 -7.19 8.33 -18.12
CA LEU A 336 -7.81 9.50 -18.76
C LEU A 336 -8.21 9.27 -20.22
N VAL A 337 -7.40 8.51 -20.96
CA VAL A 337 -7.67 8.06 -22.34
C VAL A 337 -7.25 6.60 -22.43
N GLY A 338 -8.20 5.71 -22.74
CA GLY A 338 -7.90 4.30 -22.97
C GLY A 338 -7.10 4.09 -24.27
N SER A 339 -6.51 2.91 -24.45
CA SER A 339 -5.82 2.59 -25.73
C SER A 339 -6.74 2.59 -26.96
N ASN A 340 -8.05 2.59 -26.76
CA ASN A 340 -9.08 2.73 -27.79
C ASN A 340 -9.51 4.20 -28.02
N ASN A 341 -8.75 5.18 -27.51
CA ASN A 341 -9.07 6.61 -27.58
C ASN A 341 -10.41 7.01 -26.93
N VAL A 342 -11.02 6.17 -26.10
CA VAL A 342 -12.22 6.55 -25.34
C VAL A 342 -11.77 7.34 -24.11
N PRO A 343 -12.18 8.62 -23.97
CA PRO A 343 -11.87 9.41 -22.78
C PRO A 343 -12.60 8.87 -21.55
N CYS A 344 -11.98 9.01 -20.38
CA CYS A 344 -12.69 8.80 -19.11
C CYS A 344 -13.87 9.76 -19.02
N THR A 345 -15.04 9.27 -18.61
CA THR A 345 -16.18 10.13 -18.30
C THR A 345 -15.81 11.06 -17.16
N ALA A 346 -15.99 12.37 -17.37
CA ALA A 346 -15.87 13.35 -16.31
C ALA A 346 -16.76 12.95 -15.12
N ARG A 347 -16.26 13.16 -13.91
CA ARG A 347 -17.01 12.95 -12.68
C ARG A 347 -17.37 14.31 -12.10
#